data_AF-A0A9P0FAT6-F1
#
_entry.id   AF-A0A9P0FAT6-F1
#
_cell.length_a   1.000
_cell.length_b   1.000
_cell.length_c   1.000
_cell.angle_alpha   90.00
_cell.angle_beta   90.00
_cell.angle_gamma   90.00
#
_symmetry.space_group_name_H-M   'P 1'
#
loop_
_entity.id
_entity.type
_entity.pdbx_description
1 polymer ?
#
loop_
_entity_poly.entity_id
_entity_poly.type
_entity_poly.pdbx_seq_one_letter_code
_entity_poly.pdbx_strand_id
1 'polypeptide(L)'
;MIDDLTEVAALCTTLCKVSIRSFSSECSVAHLPYENPSINLNSLLSEGKGFICELVAKWLGANAIHPDFIIDKNDIEFHLNSVESPKANAKRKRDSSPPKKSLMSPILEGSYVEVDESREAKPVNQHEAYILESLIQLKKHFPYILSSSNILANLAWEYILAWQRSLETMELFSSAVQCLRLTPSLDLKQGLCSLIWTTHLQQRFELAVRLIHKVGKVPKERLCMQDVGFSDEKMTTFLSICSQFIDVFVEAAAVAGISPKSNRHKQKLYKQIMLCRLASEQAEPNFDLLCIIRQCVEAFLILATFNLKTTKPLQALFDSNSQAAMFSDITKQPQLQISRQGMDVKLIESRVKFLKRAVSSAVQLIEKTVNQNNEIDLNTVATIDWISKIMSLVSDWAISPDIIRMHYVCELYHNGYDRLAEEIIPAVRDQDEMGTQLLIIAGQRIKQFIIQSHQFRETTSNLSPAVTSWLASLEENETMQPSNTPDIGQLLRTVISLLPDNHKDKALASLVLEGLPSCDR
;
A
#
# COMPACT_ATOMS: atom_id res chain seq x y z
N MET A 1 -34.17 -21.13 15.05
CA MET A 1 -35.48 -21.25 14.41
C MET A 1 -36.11 -19.90 14.75
N ILE A 2 -36.50 -19.09 13.76
CA ILE A 2 -37.05 -17.75 14.05
C ILE A 2 -38.47 -18.01 14.52
N ASP A 3 -38.59 -18.26 15.82
CA ASP A 3 -39.79 -18.83 16.42
C ASP A 3 -40.73 -17.75 16.97
N ASP A 4 -40.32 -16.47 16.89
CA ASP A 4 -40.98 -15.40 17.61
C ASP A 4 -41.35 -14.21 16.71
N LEU A 5 -42.63 -13.84 16.70
CA LEU A 5 -43.12 -12.59 16.11
C LEU A 5 -42.42 -11.36 16.71
N THR A 6 -41.88 -11.47 17.94
CA THR A 6 -41.12 -10.39 18.57
C THR A 6 -39.81 -10.07 17.83
N GLU A 7 -39.12 -11.09 17.28
CA GLU A 7 -37.89 -10.92 16.51
C GLU A 7 -38.15 -10.18 15.19
N VAL A 8 -39.27 -10.51 14.52
CA VAL A 8 -39.71 -9.81 13.30
C VAL A 8 -40.11 -8.37 13.62
N ALA A 9 -40.85 -8.17 14.72
CA ALA A 9 -41.25 -6.82 15.16
C ALA A 9 -40.04 -5.96 15.53
N ALA A 10 -39.01 -6.54 16.18
CA ALA A 10 -37.76 -5.85 16.49
C ALA A 10 -37.02 -5.41 15.22
N LEU A 11 -36.92 -6.29 14.21
CA LEU A 11 -36.33 -5.95 12.91
C LEU A 11 -37.11 -4.85 12.20
N CYS A 12 -38.44 -4.96 12.09
CA CYS A 12 -39.29 -3.93 11.49
C CYS A 12 -39.15 -2.58 12.21
N THR A 13 -39.20 -2.58 13.54
CA THR A 13 -39.17 -1.35 14.33
C THR A 13 -37.84 -0.62 14.21
N THR A 14 -36.73 -1.37 14.10
CA THR A 14 -35.39 -0.80 14.01
C THR A 14 -35.05 -0.38 12.58
N LEU A 15 -35.26 -1.27 11.61
CA LEU A 15 -34.76 -1.08 10.24
C LEU A 15 -35.65 -0.15 9.40
N CYS A 16 -36.97 -0.09 9.68
CA CYS A 16 -37.88 0.84 8.97
C CYS A 16 -37.82 2.28 9.51
N LYS A 17 -37.21 2.50 10.68
CA LYS A 17 -37.00 3.83 11.27
C LYS A 17 -35.63 4.37 10.86
N VAL A 18 -35.53 4.90 9.63
CA VAL A 18 -34.35 5.70 9.25
C VAL A 18 -34.72 7.17 9.23
N SER A 19 -34.07 7.94 10.10
CA SER A 19 -34.06 9.40 10.02
C SER A 19 -33.01 9.79 8.99
N ILE A 20 -33.45 10.28 7.83
CA ILE A 20 -32.58 10.84 6.80
C ILE A 20 -31.86 12.04 7.42
N ARG A 21 -30.54 11.98 7.56
CA ARG A 21 -29.72 13.14 7.94
C ARG A 21 -29.69 14.18 6.83
N SER A 22 -29.76 15.44 7.22
CA SER A 22 -29.17 16.56 6.48
C SER A 22 -27.65 16.56 6.69
N PHE A 23 -26.90 16.62 5.60
CA PHE A 23 -25.48 16.31 5.48
C PHE A 23 -24.53 17.18 6.32
N SER A 24 -23.51 16.54 6.91
CA SER A 24 -22.24 17.17 7.29
C SER A 24 -21.13 16.59 6.40
N SER A 25 -20.30 17.46 5.83
CA SER A 25 -19.24 17.15 4.84
C SER A 25 -18.02 16.40 5.38
N GLU A 26 -18.12 15.77 6.56
CA GLU A 26 -16.98 15.21 7.31
C GLU A 26 -17.03 13.68 7.49
N CYS A 27 -17.99 12.96 6.89
CA CYS A 27 -18.05 11.50 7.04
C CYS A 27 -17.07 10.81 6.07
N SER A 28 -16.15 10.01 6.58
CA SER A 28 -15.13 9.27 5.81
C SER A 28 -15.67 8.05 5.05
N VAL A 29 -16.93 7.67 5.28
CA VAL A 29 -17.55 6.44 4.75
C VAL A 29 -18.69 6.78 3.81
N ALA A 30 -18.77 6.06 2.69
CA ALA A 30 -19.77 6.30 1.67
C ALA A 30 -21.18 5.86 2.12
N HIS A 31 -22.20 6.56 1.64
CA HIS A 31 -23.59 6.20 1.87
C HIS A 31 -24.08 5.17 0.84
N LEU A 32 -24.74 4.12 1.32
CA LEU A 32 -25.56 3.27 0.47
C LEU A 32 -26.96 3.88 0.25
N PRO A 33 -27.61 3.63 -0.90
CA PRO A 33 -28.99 4.02 -1.07
C PRO A 33 -29.88 3.30 -0.05
N TYR A 34 -30.74 4.05 0.63
CA TYR A 34 -31.72 3.46 1.53
C TYR A 34 -32.89 2.86 0.75
N GLU A 35 -33.16 1.58 0.99
CA GLU A 35 -34.37 0.91 0.54
C GLU A 35 -35.17 0.49 1.77
N ASN A 36 -36.44 0.89 1.85
CA ASN A 36 -37.29 0.52 2.98
C ASN A 36 -37.49 -1.01 2.96
N PRO A 37 -37.00 -1.74 3.97
CA PRO A 37 -36.98 -3.19 3.89
C PRO A 37 -38.40 -3.76 4.04
N SER A 38 -38.82 -4.61 3.10
CA SER A 38 -40.11 -5.31 3.15
C SER A 38 -40.01 -6.55 4.05
N ILE A 39 -39.92 -6.28 5.35
CA ILE A 39 -39.76 -7.33 6.36
C ILE A 39 -41.12 -7.94 6.66
N ASN A 40 -41.32 -9.18 6.23
CA ASN A 40 -42.46 -9.99 6.64
C ASN A 40 -41.99 -11.42 6.97
N LEU A 41 -42.79 -12.15 7.76
CA LEU A 41 -42.42 -13.50 8.20
C LEU A 41 -42.17 -14.43 6.99
N ASN A 42 -42.90 -14.24 5.89
CA ASN A 42 -42.75 -15.06 4.70
C ASN A 42 -41.40 -14.86 4.01
N SER A 43 -40.95 -13.60 3.84
CA SER A 43 -39.63 -13.30 3.24
C SER A 43 -38.49 -13.82 4.10
N LEU A 44 -38.61 -13.69 5.42
CA LEU A 44 -37.64 -14.20 6.39
C LEU A 44 -37.52 -15.74 6.36
N LEU A 45 -38.64 -16.43 6.18
CA LEU A 45 -38.70 -17.90 6.08
C LEU A 45 -38.26 -18.41 4.70
N SER A 46 -38.54 -17.67 3.63
CA SER A 46 -38.20 -18.07 2.25
C SER A 46 -36.74 -17.81 1.88
N GLU A 47 -36.18 -16.67 2.28
CA GLU A 47 -34.80 -16.27 1.94
C GLU A 47 -33.76 -16.78 2.96
N GLY A 48 -34.25 -17.30 4.09
CA GLY A 48 -33.44 -17.89 5.14
C GLY A 48 -32.68 -16.86 5.98
N LYS A 49 -31.87 -17.36 6.91
CA LYS A 49 -31.18 -16.55 7.93
C LYS A 49 -30.18 -15.54 7.38
N GLY A 50 -29.70 -15.72 6.15
CA GLY A 50 -28.77 -14.79 5.51
C GLY A 50 -29.39 -13.42 5.24
N PHE A 51 -30.70 -13.40 4.98
CA PHE A 51 -31.45 -12.18 4.68
C PHE A 51 -31.40 -11.16 5.83
N ILE A 52 -31.42 -11.61 7.09
CA ILE A 52 -31.34 -10.70 8.26
C ILE A 52 -30.04 -9.92 8.26
N CYS A 53 -28.91 -10.60 8.02
CA CYS A 53 -27.60 -9.94 8.03
C CYS A 53 -27.45 -8.96 6.87
N GLU A 54 -27.99 -9.31 5.71
CA GLU A 54 -28.03 -8.43 4.54
C GLU A 54 -28.86 -7.17 4.81
N LEU A 55 -30.05 -7.31 5.39
CA LEU A 55 -30.90 -6.18 5.76
C LEU A 55 -30.22 -5.23 6.76
N VAL A 56 -29.58 -5.79 7.79
CA VAL A 56 -28.85 -4.99 8.78
C VAL A 56 -27.64 -4.29 8.14
N ALA A 57 -26.90 -4.96 7.26
CA ALA A 57 -25.77 -4.35 6.54
C ALA A 57 -26.22 -3.19 5.65
N LYS A 58 -27.30 -3.37 4.86
CA LYS A 58 -27.90 -2.30 4.03
C LYS A 58 -28.34 -1.12 4.89
N TRP A 59 -28.97 -1.37 6.03
CA TRP A 59 -29.39 -0.33 6.97
C TRP A 59 -28.20 0.43 7.57
N LEU A 60 -27.14 -0.26 7.98
CA LEU A 60 -25.92 0.37 8.50
C LEU A 60 -25.22 1.22 7.44
N GLY A 61 -25.09 0.70 6.21
CA GLY A 61 -24.49 1.45 5.11
C GLY A 61 -25.34 2.63 4.64
N ALA A 62 -26.67 2.54 4.71
CA ALA A 62 -27.57 3.68 4.45
C ALA A 62 -27.37 4.82 5.47
N ASN A 63 -27.07 4.46 6.72
CA ASN A 63 -26.73 5.41 7.78
C ASN A 63 -25.25 5.83 7.78
N ALA A 64 -24.42 5.33 6.86
CA ALA A 64 -22.97 5.51 6.80
C ALA A 64 -22.27 5.32 8.16
N ILE A 65 -22.64 4.26 8.88
CA ILE A 65 -21.95 3.90 10.12
C ILE A 65 -20.53 3.42 9.80
N HIS A 66 -19.54 4.03 10.45
CA HIS A 66 -18.15 3.65 10.26
C HIS A 66 -17.92 2.18 10.66
N PRO A 67 -17.25 1.36 9.83
CA PRO A 67 -17.07 -0.07 10.10
C PRO A 67 -16.41 -0.40 11.45
N ASP A 68 -15.54 0.45 11.97
CA ASP A 68 -14.92 0.28 13.30
C ASP A 68 -15.95 0.16 14.44
N PHE A 69 -17.07 0.89 14.36
CA PHE A 69 -18.10 0.86 15.40
C PHE A 69 -18.90 -0.45 15.43
N ILE A 70 -18.79 -1.28 14.39
CA ILE A 70 -19.52 -2.56 14.28
C ILE A 70 -18.82 -3.66 15.10
N ILE A 71 -17.52 -3.51 15.33
CA ILE A 71 -16.68 -4.48 16.03
C ILE A 71 -17.05 -4.50 17.52
N ASP A 72 -17.69 -5.59 17.95
CA ASP A 72 -17.95 -5.84 19.36
C ASP A 72 -17.01 -6.95 19.85
N LYS A 73 -16.05 -6.58 20.71
CA LYS A 73 -15.08 -7.52 21.29
C LYS A 73 -15.74 -8.56 22.21
N ASN A 74 -16.99 -8.35 22.62
CA ASN A 74 -17.79 -9.31 23.37
C ASN A 74 -18.56 -10.27 22.46
N ASP A 75 -18.42 -10.16 21.13
CA ASP A 75 -19.06 -11.08 20.19
C ASP A 75 -18.57 -12.52 20.44
N ILE A 76 -19.47 -13.47 20.19
CA ILE A 76 -19.23 -14.90 20.36
C ILE A 76 -17.99 -15.37 19.58
N GLU A 77 -17.66 -14.73 18.46
CA GLU A 77 -16.51 -15.08 17.63
C GLU A 77 -15.15 -14.85 18.32
N PHE A 78 -15.05 -13.92 19.28
CA PHE A 78 -13.81 -13.67 20.03
C PHE A 78 -13.66 -14.60 21.25
N HIS A 79 -14.79 -15.03 21.83
CA HIS A 79 -14.79 -15.98 22.94
C HIS A 79 -14.40 -17.40 22.52
N LEU A 80 -14.73 -17.80 21.28
CA LEU A 80 -14.34 -19.11 20.75
C LEU A 80 -12.83 -19.23 20.51
N ASN A 81 -12.14 -18.11 20.26
CA ASN A 81 -10.70 -18.07 19.99
C ASN A 81 -9.83 -18.04 21.27
N SER A 82 -10.40 -17.70 22.43
CA SER A 82 -9.66 -17.46 23.69
C SER A 82 -9.64 -18.66 24.66
N VAL A 83 -10.35 -19.76 24.37
CA VAL A 83 -10.48 -20.92 25.27
C VAL A 83 -9.29 -21.90 25.19
N GLU A 84 -8.37 -21.77 24.24
CA GLU A 84 -7.25 -22.72 24.05
C GLU A 84 -5.87 -22.14 24.43
N SER A 85 -5.71 -21.66 25.66
CA SER A 85 -4.40 -21.75 26.32
C SER A 85 -4.37 -23.08 27.10
N PRO A 86 -3.44 -24.02 26.82
CA PRO A 86 -3.31 -25.20 27.65
C PRO A 86 -2.90 -24.74 29.04
N LYS A 87 -3.79 -24.92 30.03
CA LYS A 87 -3.42 -24.80 31.44
C LYS A 87 -2.37 -25.88 31.74
N ALA A 88 -1.10 -25.52 31.60
CA ALA A 88 0.04 -26.36 31.97
C ALA A 88 0.08 -26.48 33.50
N ASN A 89 -0.59 -27.52 34.01
CA ASN A 89 -0.45 -27.97 35.38
C ASN A 89 0.66 -29.03 35.42
N ALA A 90 1.88 -28.68 35.84
CA ALA A 90 2.69 -29.45 36.79
C ALA A 90 4.14 -28.95 36.93
N LYS A 91 4.47 -28.56 38.18
CA LYS A 91 5.76 -28.72 38.87
C LYS A 91 6.99 -27.93 38.39
N ARG A 92 7.19 -26.80 39.06
CA ARG A 92 8.48 -26.17 39.33
C ARG A 92 9.46 -27.17 39.95
N LYS A 93 10.62 -27.38 39.32
CA LYS A 93 11.89 -27.64 40.01
C LYS A 93 12.90 -26.62 39.49
N ARG A 94 13.44 -25.84 40.43
CA ARG A 94 14.58 -24.95 40.23
C ARG A 94 15.82 -25.84 40.15
N ASP A 95 16.70 -25.57 39.19
CA ASP A 95 18.14 -25.69 39.39
C ASP A 95 18.87 -24.73 38.45
N SER A 96 19.98 -24.20 38.97
CA SER A 96 20.71 -23.00 38.58
C SER A 96 21.95 -23.28 37.73
N SER A 97 22.18 -22.51 36.66
CA SER A 97 23.49 -21.91 36.24
C SER A 97 23.46 -21.36 34.78
N PRO A 98 24.22 -20.29 34.44
CA PRO A 98 24.32 -19.73 33.08
C PRO A 98 25.70 -19.99 32.42
N PRO A 99 26.04 -19.40 31.25
CA PRO A 99 25.61 -19.73 29.89
C PRO A 99 26.79 -20.20 28.99
N LYS A 100 26.53 -20.84 27.84
CA LYS A 100 27.51 -20.95 26.75
C LYS A 100 26.88 -20.57 25.41
N LYS A 101 27.51 -19.59 24.75
CA LYS A 101 27.20 -19.03 23.44
C LYS A 101 27.42 -20.06 22.34
N SER A 102 26.45 -20.21 21.44
CA SER A 102 26.64 -20.69 20.07
C SER A 102 25.59 -20.03 19.19
N LEU A 103 26.04 -19.47 18.07
CA LEU A 103 25.25 -18.80 17.06
C LEU A 103 24.29 -19.79 16.39
N MET A 104 23.01 -19.47 16.49
CA MET A 104 21.90 -19.73 15.57
C MET A 104 20.66 -19.85 16.45
N SER A 105 19.74 -18.90 16.32
CA SER A 105 18.43 -19.05 16.93
C SER A 105 17.33 -18.56 16.00
N PRO A 106 16.17 -19.19 16.12
CA PRO A 106 15.24 -19.43 15.03
C PRO A 106 14.04 -18.50 15.14
N ILE A 107 13.15 -18.63 14.15
CA ILE A 107 11.78 -18.12 14.10
C ILE A 107 11.17 -18.07 15.52
N LEU A 108 10.99 -16.85 16.04
CA LEU A 108 10.25 -16.62 17.27
C LEU A 108 8.77 -16.76 16.92
N GLU A 109 8.25 -17.94 17.20
CA GLU A 109 6.82 -18.23 17.32
C GLU A 109 6.27 -17.36 18.46
N GLY A 110 5.28 -16.51 18.15
CA GLY A 110 4.64 -15.62 19.12
C GLY A 110 4.98 -14.14 18.97
N SER A 111 4.78 -13.57 17.78
CA SER A 111 4.38 -12.16 17.72
C SER A 111 2.90 -12.09 18.12
N TYR A 112 2.64 -11.70 19.36
CA TYR A 112 1.34 -11.13 19.69
C TYR A 112 1.12 -9.99 18.69
N VAL A 113 0.00 -10.06 17.96
CA VAL A 113 -0.56 -8.85 17.39
C VAL A 113 -0.85 -7.96 18.59
N GLU A 114 0.05 -7.02 18.86
CA GLU A 114 -0.32 -5.80 19.58
C GLU A 114 -1.40 -5.18 18.70
N VAL A 115 -2.65 -5.53 19.00
CA VAL A 115 -3.78 -4.73 18.61
C VAL A 115 -3.53 -3.44 19.37
N ASP A 116 -2.97 -2.45 18.66
CA ASP A 116 -2.92 -1.07 19.09
C ASP A 116 -4.22 -0.80 19.86
N GLU A 117 -4.12 -0.35 21.11
CA GLU A 117 -5.27 0.02 21.94
C GLU A 117 -5.96 1.20 21.27
N SER A 118 -6.66 0.88 20.19
CA SER A 118 -7.42 1.77 19.35
C SER A 118 -8.45 2.34 20.30
N ARG A 119 -8.31 3.64 20.57
CA ARG A 119 -9.27 4.46 21.28
C ARG A 119 -10.66 3.94 20.95
N GLU A 120 -11.41 3.44 21.95
CA GLU A 120 -12.80 3.01 21.73
C GLU A 120 -13.50 4.10 20.92
N ALA A 121 -13.86 3.76 19.69
CA ALA A 121 -14.41 4.74 18.78
C ALA A 121 -15.75 5.19 19.40
N LYS A 122 -15.82 6.45 19.82
CA LYS A 122 -17.04 7.02 20.42
C LYS A 122 -17.94 7.54 19.31
N PRO A 123 -19.27 7.34 19.40
CA PRO A 123 -20.20 7.89 18.42
C PRO A 123 -20.04 9.41 18.38
N VAL A 124 -20.01 9.97 17.16
CA VAL A 124 -19.76 11.40 16.96
C VAL A 124 -21.02 12.22 17.33
N ASN A 125 -22.19 11.58 17.36
CA ASN A 125 -23.47 12.24 17.55
C ASN A 125 -24.57 11.31 18.09
N GLN A 126 -25.69 11.92 18.50
CA GLN A 126 -26.84 11.22 19.06
C GLN A 126 -27.51 10.25 18.07
N HIS A 127 -27.44 10.53 16.77
CA HIS A 127 -28.00 9.63 15.74
C HIS A 127 -27.19 8.34 15.63
N GLU A 128 -25.87 8.44 15.49
CA GLU A 128 -24.97 7.28 15.52
C GLU A 128 -25.12 6.50 16.82
N ALA A 129 -25.19 7.18 17.97
CA ALA A 129 -25.42 6.51 19.26
C ALA A 129 -26.73 5.69 19.24
N TYR A 130 -27.83 6.26 18.74
CA TYR A 130 -29.11 5.54 18.61
C TYR A 130 -29.02 4.32 17.68
N ILE A 131 -28.34 4.47 16.53
CA ILE A 131 -28.14 3.37 15.57
C ILE A 131 -27.31 2.25 16.21
N LEU A 132 -26.24 2.59 16.93
CA LEU A 132 -25.38 1.61 17.61
C LEU A 132 -26.10 0.92 18.79
N GLU A 133 -26.87 1.65 19.59
CA GLU A 133 -27.72 1.05 20.64
C GLU A 133 -28.73 0.07 20.05
N SER A 134 -29.34 0.44 18.92
CA SER A 134 -30.28 -0.41 18.20
C SER A 134 -29.60 -1.66 17.64
N LEU A 135 -28.39 -1.53 17.09
CA LEU A 135 -27.56 -2.65 16.64
C LEU A 135 -27.23 -3.60 17.80
N ILE A 136 -26.87 -3.08 18.98
CA ILE A 136 -26.62 -3.88 20.18
C ILE A 136 -27.86 -4.69 20.57
N GLN A 137 -29.06 -4.11 20.50
CA GLN A 137 -30.29 -4.89 20.77
C GLN A 137 -30.51 -5.98 19.72
N LEU A 138 -30.31 -5.68 18.43
CA LEU A 138 -30.42 -6.68 17.38
C LEU A 138 -29.41 -7.83 17.55
N LYS A 139 -28.16 -7.53 17.94
CA LYS A 139 -27.15 -8.54 18.25
C LYS A 139 -27.56 -9.46 19.40
N LYS A 140 -28.31 -8.98 20.40
CA LYS A 140 -28.85 -9.84 21.48
C LYS A 140 -29.88 -10.85 20.96
N HIS A 141 -30.71 -10.45 20.00
CA HIS A 141 -31.69 -11.35 19.37
C HIS A 141 -31.03 -12.33 18.38
N PHE A 142 -30.01 -11.89 17.65
CA PHE A 142 -29.38 -12.68 16.59
C PHE A 142 -27.84 -12.79 16.72
N PRO A 143 -27.30 -13.28 17.85
CA PRO A 143 -25.88 -13.13 18.16
C PRO A 143 -24.93 -13.91 17.22
N TYR A 144 -25.42 -14.98 16.61
CA TYR A 144 -24.62 -15.76 15.63
C TYR A 144 -24.74 -15.23 14.20
N ILE A 145 -25.90 -14.63 13.86
CA ILE A 145 -26.14 -14.09 12.51
C ILE A 145 -25.43 -12.74 12.40
N LEU A 146 -25.57 -11.90 13.42
CA LEU A 146 -25.06 -10.53 13.48
C LEU A 146 -23.70 -10.42 14.18
N SER A 147 -22.85 -11.44 14.05
CA SER A 147 -21.44 -11.31 14.47
C SER A 147 -20.74 -10.22 13.65
N SER A 148 -19.71 -9.58 14.23
CA SER A 148 -18.98 -8.49 13.57
C SER A 148 -18.43 -8.91 12.21
N SER A 149 -17.82 -10.10 12.11
CA SER A 149 -17.35 -10.64 10.82
C SER A 149 -18.47 -10.78 9.77
N ASN A 150 -19.66 -11.26 10.15
CA ASN A 150 -20.76 -11.43 9.21
C ASN A 150 -21.32 -10.10 8.72
N ILE A 151 -21.50 -9.13 9.63
CA ILE A 151 -22.01 -7.80 9.27
C ILE A 151 -21.01 -7.11 8.34
N LEU A 152 -19.72 -7.09 8.70
CA LEU A 152 -18.67 -6.46 7.89
C LEU A 152 -18.53 -7.13 6.52
N ALA A 153 -18.65 -8.45 6.44
CA ALA A 153 -18.64 -9.19 5.18
C ALA A 153 -19.80 -8.79 4.26
N ASN A 154 -21.02 -8.72 4.79
CA ASN A 154 -22.18 -8.30 4.01
C ASN A 154 -22.11 -6.81 3.64
N LEU A 155 -21.62 -5.96 4.55
CA LEU A 155 -21.46 -4.54 4.27
C LEU A 155 -20.42 -4.28 3.16
N ALA A 156 -19.29 -4.99 3.18
CA ALA A 156 -18.30 -4.96 2.11
C ALA A 156 -18.91 -5.37 0.75
N TRP A 157 -19.75 -6.41 0.76
CA TRP A 157 -20.43 -6.91 -0.43
C TRP A 157 -21.47 -5.92 -0.98
N GLU A 158 -22.25 -5.27 -0.11
CA GLU A 158 -23.20 -4.24 -0.54
C GLU A 158 -22.48 -3.02 -1.11
N TYR A 159 -21.38 -2.58 -0.49
CA TYR A 159 -20.55 -1.51 -1.03
C TYR A 159 -19.97 -1.83 -2.41
N ILE A 160 -19.45 -3.06 -2.62
CA ILE A 160 -18.89 -3.42 -3.92
C ILE A 160 -19.98 -3.55 -4.99
N LEU A 161 -21.16 -4.09 -4.65
CA LEU A 161 -22.31 -4.14 -5.56
C LEU A 161 -22.80 -2.74 -5.93
N ALA A 162 -22.85 -1.82 -4.97
CA ALA A 162 -23.22 -0.42 -5.24
C ALA A 162 -22.19 0.27 -6.15
N TRP A 163 -20.89 0.07 -5.88
CA TRP A 163 -19.83 0.59 -6.74
C TRP A 163 -19.91 0.04 -8.17
N GLN A 164 -20.21 -1.26 -8.34
CA GLN A 164 -20.37 -1.82 -9.69
C GLN A 164 -21.48 -1.17 -10.52
N ARG A 165 -22.53 -0.69 -9.86
CA ARG A 165 -23.63 0.05 -10.50
C ARG A 165 -23.24 1.49 -10.82
N SER A 166 -22.27 2.06 -10.09
CA SER A 166 -21.77 3.43 -10.26
C SER A 166 -20.25 3.46 -10.12
N LEU A 167 -19.55 3.09 -11.20
CA LEU A 167 -18.09 2.93 -11.20
C LEU A 167 -17.32 4.22 -10.90
N GLU A 168 -17.96 5.38 -11.06
CA GLU A 168 -17.37 6.70 -10.80
C GLU A 168 -17.23 7.00 -9.29
N THR A 169 -18.02 6.33 -8.45
CA THR A 169 -18.11 6.58 -7.01
C THR A 169 -17.09 5.72 -6.24
N MET A 170 -15.82 6.11 -6.31
CA MET A 170 -14.69 5.36 -5.73
C MET A 170 -14.77 5.23 -4.20
N GLU A 171 -15.49 6.13 -3.53
CA GLU A 171 -15.70 6.10 -2.08
C GLU A 171 -16.44 4.82 -1.64
N LEU A 172 -17.34 4.30 -2.47
CA LEU A 172 -18.03 3.02 -2.22
C LEU A 172 -17.02 1.86 -2.23
N PHE A 173 -16.12 1.81 -3.22
CA PHE A 173 -15.10 0.78 -3.29
C PHE A 173 -14.12 0.89 -2.11
N SER A 174 -13.69 2.11 -1.76
CA SER A 174 -12.86 2.36 -0.57
C SER A 174 -13.53 1.86 0.72
N SER A 175 -14.83 2.12 0.89
CA SER A 175 -15.61 1.66 2.04
C SER A 175 -15.70 0.13 2.11
N ALA A 176 -15.82 -0.55 0.96
CA ALA A 176 -15.77 -2.01 0.89
C ALA A 176 -14.44 -2.56 1.41
N VAL A 177 -13.31 -1.98 0.97
CA VAL A 177 -11.97 -2.38 1.40
C VAL A 177 -11.78 -2.14 2.90
N GLN A 178 -12.31 -1.05 3.45
CA GLN A 178 -12.27 -0.77 4.87
C GLN A 178 -13.01 -1.83 5.69
N CYS A 179 -14.20 -2.25 5.26
CA CYS A 179 -14.95 -3.34 5.89
C CYS A 179 -14.16 -4.67 5.87
N LEU A 180 -13.50 -4.98 4.73
CA LEU A 180 -12.66 -6.17 4.61
C LEU A 180 -11.47 -6.13 5.57
N ARG A 181 -10.76 -4.99 5.64
CA ARG A 181 -9.60 -4.81 6.52
C ARG A 181 -9.97 -5.14 7.97
N LEU A 182 -11.14 -4.68 8.40
CA LEU A 182 -11.62 -4.78 9.77
C LEU A 182 -12.33 -6.11 10.10
N THR A 183 -12.61 -6.95 9.10
CA THR A 183 -13.26 -8.25 9.31
C THR A 183 -12.39 -9.14 10.22
N PRO A 184 -12.86 -9.54 11.42
CA PRO A 184 -12.02 -10.29 12.36
C PRO A 184 -11.69 -11.71 11.90
N SER A 185 -12.67 -12.42 11.31
CA SER A 185 -12.46 -13.79 10.82
C SER A 185 -11.58 -13.81 9.56
N LEU A 186 -10.37 -14.35 9.69
CA LEU A 186 -9.38 -14.40 8.60
C LEU A 186 -9.79 -15.34 7.46
N ASP A 187 -10.36 -16.51 7.78
CA ASP A 187 -10.85 -17.45 6.77
C ASP A 187 -11.99 -16.83 5.95
N LEU A 188 -12.93 -16.15 6.64
CA LEU A 188 -14.02 -15.44 5.98
C LEU A 188 -13.48 -14.28 5.15
N LYS A 189 -12.53 -13.49 5.68
CA LYS A 189 -11.89 -12.38 4.98
C LYS A 189 -11.22 -12.86 3.69
N GLN A 190 -10.41 -13.92 3.76
CA GLN A 190 -9.73 -14.48 2.59
C GLN A 190 -10.74 -14.95 1.54
N GLY A 191 -11.73 -15.74 1.96
CA GLY A 191 -12.75 -16.26 1.06
C GLY A 191 -13.58 -15.16 0.41
N LEU A 192 -13.91 -14.12 1.17
CA LEU A 192 -14.64 -12.96 0.67
C LEU A 192 -13.81 -12.14 -0.30
N CYS A 193 -12.52 -11.92 -0.04
CA CYS A 193 -11.61 -11.32 -1.01
C CYS A 193 -11.55 -12.14 -2.31
N SER A 194 -11.50 -13.47 -2.23
CA SER A 194 -11.53 -14.33 -3.41
C SER A 194 -12.81 -14.17 -4.23
N LEU A 195 -13.97 -14.14 -3.56
CA LEU A 195 -15.25 -13.88 -4.22
C LEU A 195 -15.25 -12.49 -4.87
N ILE A 196 -14.98 -11.43 -4.11
CA ILE A 196 -14.98 -10.05 -4.62
C ILE A 196 -14.03 -9.87 -5.80
N TRP A 197 -12.84 -10.47 -5.72
CA TRP A 197 -11.88 -10.44 -6.81
C TRP A 197 -12.45 -11.07 -8.08
N THR A 198 -12.92 -12.31 -7.98
CA THR A 198 -13.38 -13.09 -9.14
C THR A 198 -14.71 -12.59 -9.72
N THR A 199 -15.63 -12.11 -8.89
CA THR A 199 -16.96 -11.67 -9.34
C THR A 199 -17.00 -10.21 -9.76
N HIS A 200 -16.20 -9.34 -9.13
CA HIS A 200 -16.40 -7.89 -9.26
C HIS A 200 -15.20 -7.09 -9.74
N LEU A 201 -13.97 -7.52 -9.43
CA LEU A 201 -12.77 -6.68 -9.64
C LEU A 201 -11.88 -7.14 -10.79
N GLN A 202 -11.65 -8.46 -10.95
CA GLN A 202 -10.63 -9.00 -11.85
C GLN A 202 -10.77 -8.46 -13.27
N GLN A 203 -11.98 -8.52 -13.84
CA GLN A 203 -12.23 -8.04 -15.20
C GLN A 203 -11.99 -6.53 -15.33
N ARG A 204 -12.40 -5.74 -14.34
CA ARG A 204 -12.24 -4.28 -14.36
C ARG A 204 -10.77 -3.89 -14.24
N PHE A 205 -10.04 -4.54 -13.34
CA PHE A 205 -8.59 -4.38 -13.20
C PHE A 205 -7.87 -4.74 -14.50
N GLU A 206 -8.21 -5.87 -15.11
CA GLU A 206 -7.63 -6.30 -16.39
C GLU A 206 -7.87 -5.28 -17.51
N LEU A 207 -9.08 -4.74 -17.64
CA LEU A 207 -9.39 -3.69 -18.62
C LEU A 207 -8.54 -2.44 -18.40
N ALA A 208 -8.40 -1.98 -17.15
CA ALA A 208 -7.57 -0.84 -16.80
C ALA A 208 -6.09 -1.06 -17.15
N VAL A 209 -5.52 -2.20 -16.75
CA VAL A 209 -4.13 -2.57 -17.04
C VAL A 209 -3.90 -2.71 -18.54
N ARG A 210 -4.79 -3.36 -19.29
CA ARG A 210 -4.68 -3.52 -20.75
C ARG A 210 -4.77 -2.18 -21.48
N LEU A 211 -5.61 -1.26 -21.00
CA LEU A 211 -5.73 0.07 -21.58
C LEU A 211 -4.45 0.89 -21.35
N ILE A 212 -3.94 0.94 -20.12
CA ILE A 212 -2.64 1.58 -19.81
C ILE A 212 -1.52 0.90 -20.60
N HIS A 213 -1.55 -0.43 -20.76
CA HIS A 213 -0.58 -1.15 -21.56
C HIS A 213 -0.59 -0.72 -23.04
N LYS A 214 -1.78 -0.50 -23.61
CA LYS A 214 -1.96 -0.03 -24.98
C LYS A 214 -1.46 1.41 -25.17
N VAL A 215 -1.77 2.30 -24.23
CA VAL A 215 -1.46 3.74 -24.32
C VAL A 215 -0.04 4.08 -23.85
N GLY A 216 0.50 3.31 -22.91
CA GLY A 216 1.80 3.51 -22.28
C GLY A 216 1.84 4.57 -21.18
N LYS A 217 0.69 5.11 -20.79
CA LYS A 217 0.49 6.08 -19.69
C LYS A 217 -0.99 6.09 -19.29
N VAL A 218 -1.37 6.91 -18.30
CA VAL A 218 -2.78 7.15 -17.99
C VAL A 218 -3.52 7.60 -19.26
N PRO A 219 -4.57 6.87 -19.69
CA PRO A 219 -5.35 7.19 -20.88
C PRO A 219 -6.18 8.45 -20.66
N LYS A 220 -6.58 9.12 -21.75
CA LYS A 220 -7.49 10.27 -21.67
C LYS A 220 -8.92 9.81 -21.37
N GLU A 221 -9.70 10.68 -20.76
CA GLU A 221 -11.10 10.48 -20.35
C GLU A 221 -11.93 9.63 -21.33
N ARG A 222 -11.98 10.01 -22.62
CA ARG A 222 -12.78 9.28 -23.63
C ARG A 222 -12.46 7.78 -23.69
N LEU A 223 -11.18 7.40 -23.61
CA LEU A 223 -10.77 6.00 -23.64
C LEU A 223 -11.09 5.30 -22.32
N CYS A 224 -10.92 5.98 -21.18
CA CYS A 224 -11.25 5.43 -19.86
C CYS A 224 -12.76 5.13 -19.75
N MET A 225 -13.60 6.08 -20.15
CA MET A 225 -15.06 5.91 -20.16
C MET A 225 -15.50 4.79 -21.09
N GLN A 226 -14.85 4.63 -22.25
CA GLN A 226 -15.22 3.62 -23.24
C GLN A 226 -14.80 2.20 -22.81
N ASP A 227 -13.55 2.03 -22.36
CA ASP A 227 -12.96 0.69 -22.21
C ASP A 227 -13.02 0.19 -20.76
N VAL A 228 -13.12 1.08 -19.76
CA VAL A 228 -13.08 0.72 -18.33
C VAL A 228 -14.37 1.10 -17.60
N GLY A 229 -14.99 2.22 -17.99
CA GLY A 229 -16.32 2.66 -17.50
C GLY A 229 -16.30 3.73 -16.41
N PHE A 230 -15.14 4.36 -16.15
CA PHE A 230 -14.97 5.51 -15.25
C PHE A 230 -13.99 6.52 -15.87
N SER A 231 -13.97 7.75 -15.36
CA SER A 231 -13.14 8.84 -15.88
C SER A 231 -11.62 8.61 -15.68
N ASP A 232 -10.78 9.32 -16.44
CA ASP A 232 -9.32 9.25 -16.26
C ASP A 232 -8.85 9.80 -14.91
N GLU A 233 -9.57 10.78 -14.36
CA GLU A 233 -9.34 11.30 -13.00
C GLU A 233 -9.43 10.20 -11.93
N LYS A 234 -10.32 9.21 -12.12
CA LYS A 234 -10.51 8.11 -11.15
C LYS A 234 -9.53 6.97 -11.34
N MET A 235 -8.76 6.92 -12.44
CA MET A 235 -7.85 5.80 -12.75
C MET A 235 -6.82 5.55 -11.63
N THR A 236 -6.15 6.61 -11.17
CA THR A 236 -5.14 6.51 -10.11
C THR A 236 -5.78 6.08 -8.79
N THR A 237 -6.95 6.63 -8.47
CA THR A 237 -7.72 6.27 -7.26
C THR A 237 -8.17 4.81 -7.30
N PHE A 238 -8.67 4.34 -8.44
CA PHE A 238 -9.03 2.94 -8.65
C PHE A 238 -7.85 1.99 -8.41
N LEU A 239 -6.68 2.29 -8.99
CA LEU A 239 -5.46 1.50 -8.77
C LEU A 239 -4.99 1.54 -7.32
N SER A 240 -5.14 2.68 -6.66
CA SER A 240 -4.82 2.84 -5.23
C SER A 240 -5.72 1.97 -4.35
N ILE A 241 -7.04 1.98 -4.59
CA ILE A 241 -7.98 1.13 -3.84
C ILE A 241 -7.75 -0.36 -4.16
N CYS A 242 -7.43 -0.70 -5.42
CA CYS A 242 -7.01 -2.05 -5.79
C CYS A 242 -5.76 -2.49 -5.03
N SER A 243 -4.77 -1.61 -4.84
CA SER A 243 -3.55 -1.91 -4.07
C SER A 243 -3.93 -2.27 -2.64
N GLN A 244 -4.75 -1.44 -1.99
CA GLN A 244 -5.20 -1.69 -0.63
C GLN A 244 -6.03 -2.97 -0.50
N PHE A 245 -6.89 -3.27 -1.47
CA PHE A 245 -7.64 -4.51 -1.52
C PHE A 245 -6.72 -5.74 -1.63
N ILE A 246 -5.73 -5.69 -2.53
CA ILE A 246 -4.80 -6.81 -2.72
C ILE A 246 -3.90 -6.99 -1.50
N ASP A 247 -3.49 -5.91 -0.82
CA ASP A 247 -2.73 -6.01 0.43
C ASP A 247 -3.54 -6.76 1.50
N VAL A 248 -4.83 -6.42 1.67
CA VAL A 248 -5.75 -7.15 2.57
C VAL A 248 -5.90 -8.61 2.15
N PHE A 249 -5.96 -8.89 0.84
CA PHE A 249 -6.11 -10.25 0.34
C PHE A 249 -4.84 -11.09 0.57
N VAL A 250 -3.66 -10.54 0.31
CA VAL A 250 -2.36 -11.19 0.53
C VAL A 250 -2.15 -11.46 2.03
N GLU A 251 -2.45 -10.50 2.90
CA GLU A 251 -2.37 -10.66 4.34
C GLU A 251 -3.26 -11.82 4.82
N ALA A 252 -4.54 -11.81 4.40
CA ALA A 252 -5.49 -12.86 4.77
C ALA A 252 -5.05 -14.25 4.26
N ALA A 253 -4.53 -14.33 3.02
CA ALA A 253 -4.06 -15.58 2.43
C ALA A 253 -2.79 -16.11 3.11
N ALA A 254 -1.85 -15.24 3.48
CA ALA A 254 -0.61 -15.63 4.16
C ALA A 254 -0.89 -16.25 5.53
N VAL A 255 -1.80 -15.66 6.31
CA VAL A 255 -2.12 -16.15 7.67
C VAL A 255 -2.96 -17.44 7.62
N ALA A 256 -3.90 -17.54 6.68
CA ALA A 256 -4.74 -18.73 6.49
C ALA A 256 -3.91 -19.99 6.10
N GLY A 257 -2.78 -19.81 5.43
CA GLY A 257 -1.85 -20.89 5.06
C GLY A 257 -1.04 -21.45 6.24
N ILE A 258 -0.84 -20.66 7.31
CA ILE A 258 -0.05 -21.03 8.48
C ILE A 258 -0.92 -21.65 9.59
N SER A 259 -2.19 -21.25 9.68
CA SER A 259 -3.12 -21.78 10.69
C SER A 259 -3.42 -23.27 10.46
N PRO A 260 -3.34 -24.14 11.50
CA PRO A 260 -3.63 -25.55 11.35
C PRO A 260 -5.08 -25.74 10.86
N LYS A 261 -5.23 -26.42 9.71
CA LYS A 261 -6.51 -26.75 9.06
C LYS A 261 -7.56 -27.36 10.01
N SER A 262 -7.13 -27.87 11.16
CA SER A 262 -7.96 -28.37 12.26
C SER A 262 -8.90 -27.34 12.89
N ASN A 263 -8.66 -26.03 12.78
CA ASN A 263 -9.59 -25.01 13.29
C ASN A 263 -10.74 -24.68 12.33
N ARG A 264 -10.61 -24.98 11.03
CA ARG A 264 -11.68 -24.78 10.03
C ARG A 264 -12.90 -25.67 10.29
N HIS A 265 -12.71 -26.82 10.95
CA HIS A 265 -13.80 -27.71 11.34
C HIS A 265 -14.59 -27.26 12.56
N LYS A 266 -14.04 -26.37 13.41
CA LYS A 266 -14.72 -25.83 14.60
C LYS A 266 -15.65 -24.64 14.27
N GLN A 267 -15.47 -24.04 13.09
CA GLN A 267 -16.37 -23.04 12.51
C GLN A 267 -17.67 -23.63 11.90
N LYS A 268 -17.94 -24.93 12.09
CA LYS A 268 -19.25 -25.54 11.79
C LYS A 268 -20.43 -24.94 12.58
N LEU A 269 -20.15 -24.02 13.52
CA LEU A 269 -21.14 -23.23 14.25
C LEU A 269 -21.80 -22.13 13.37
N TYR A 270 -21.22 -21.77 12.21
CA TYR A 270 -21.82 -20.82 11.26
C TYR A 270 -22.91 -21.45 10.39
N LYS A 271 -23.90 -22.11 11.00
CA LYS A 271 -25.10 -22.50 10.26
C LYS A 271 -25.82 -21.25 9.73
N GLN A 272 -25.61 -21.00 8.43
CA GLN A 272 -26.54 -20.39 7.44
C GLN A 272 -26.57 -18.85 7.32
N ILE A 273 -25.50 -18.23 6.81
CA ILE A 273 -25.61 -17.02 5.98
C ILE A 273 -25.01 -17.36 4.61
N MET A 274 -25.74 -17.12 3.52
CA MET A 274 -25.39 -17.64 2.20
C MET A 274 -24.04 -17.09 1.72
N LEU A 275 -23.82 -15.78 1.81
CA LEU A 275 -22.55 -15.14 1.41
C LEU A 275 -21.37 -15.66 2.25
N CYS A 276 -21.47 -15.63 3.57
CA CYS A 276 -20.38 -16.06 4.46
C CYS A 276 -20.05 -17.55 4.28
N ARG A 277 -21.05 -18.39 3.99
CA ARG A 277 -20.84 -19.78 3.62
C ARG A 277 -20.07 -19.91 2.32
N LEU A 278 -20.51 -19.23 1.26
CA LEU A 278 -19.84 -19.25 -0.04
C LEU A 278 -18.39 -18.77 0.04
N ALA A 279 -18.13 -17.74 0.84
CA ALA A 279 -16.79 -17.24 1.12
C ALA A 279 -15.94 -18.32 1.84
N SER A 280 -16.48 -18.93 2.89
CA SER A 280 -15.76 -19.97 3.65
C SER A 280 -15.49 -21.25 2.85
N GLU A 281 -16.28 -21.50 1.80
CA GLU A 281 -16.14 -22.64 0.89
C GLU A 281 -15.19 -22.36 -0.30
N GLN A 282 -14.65 -21.14 -0.42
CA GLN A 282 -13.69 -20.82 -1.48
C GLN A 282 -12.43 -21.69 -1.37
N ALA A 283 -11.91 -22.09 -2.53
CA ALA A 283 -10.60 -22.72 -2.58
C ALA A 283 -9.51 -21.73 -2.17
N GLU A 284 -8.41 -22.26 -1.64
CA GLU A 284 -7.23 -21.46 -1.29
C GLU A 284 -6.68 -20.78 -2.56
N PRO A 285 -6.43 -19.46 -2.53
CA PRO A 285 -5.89 -18.75 -3.67
C PRO A 285 -4.43 -19.13 -3.84
N ASN A 286 -3.97 -19.12 -5.09
CA ASN A 286 -2.56 -19.30 -5.38
C ASN A 286 -1.77 -18.07 -4.91
N PHE A 287 -0.94 -18.26 -3.88
CA PHE A 287 -0.22 -17.18 -3.24
C PHE A 287 0.80 -16.51 -4.18
N ASP A 288 1.50 -17.29 -5.01
CA ASP A 288 2.46 -16.74 -5.99
C ASP A 288 1.76 -15.86 -7.03
N LEU A 289 0.57 -16.27 -7.49
CA LEU A 289 -0.26 -15.48 -8.39
C LEU A 289 -0.75 -14.18 -7.72
N LEU A 290 -1.16 -14.25 -6.45
CA LEU A 290 -1.50 -13.05 -5.68
C LEU A 290 -0.32 -12.08 -5.57
N CYS A 291 0.90 -12.58 -5.32
CA CYS A 291 2.10 -11.74 -5.30
C CYS A 291 2.37 -11.08 -6.66
N ILE A 292 2.17 -11.79 -7.78
CA ILE A 292 2.31 -11.21 -9.13
C ILE A 292 1.26 -10.12 -9.38
N ILE A 293 0.01 -10.34 -8.96
CA ILE A 293 -1.06 -9.34 -9.07
C ILE A 293 -0.71 -8.10 -8.22
N ARG A 294 -0.22 -8.29 -6.99
CA ARG A 294 0.24 -7.19 -6.12
C ARG A 294 1.31 -6.36 -6.80
N GLN A 295 2.36 -7.00 -7.33
CA GLN A 295 3.43 -6.32 -8.07
C GLN A 295 2.89 -5.54 -9.28
N CYS A 296 1.91 -6.09 -10.00
CA CYS A 296 1.27 -5.40 -11.12
C CYS A 296 0.52 -4.16 -10.68
N VAL A 297 -0.33 -4.29 -9.66
CA VAL A 297 -1.11 -3.17 -9.12
C VAL A 297 -0.18 -2.06 -8.63
N GLU A 298 0.87 -2.40 -7.87
CA GLU A 298 1.86 -1.43 -7.38
C GLU A 298 2.60 -0.74 -8.52
N ALA A 299 3.09 -1.48 -9.52
CA ALA A 299 3.81 -0.90 -10.65
C ALA A 299 2.92 0.03 -11.50
N PHE A 300 1.66 -0.37 -11.74
CA PHE A 300 0.72 0.46 -12.50
C PHE A 300 0.22 1.66 -11.69
N LEU A 301 0.09 1.52 -10.37
CA LEU A 301 -0.19 2.65 -9.48
C LEU A 301 0.95 3.68 -9.51
N ILE A 302 2.21 3.26 -9.39
CA ILE A 302 3.38 4.13 -9.52
C ILE A 302 3.38 4.84 -10.89
N LEU A 303 3.11 4.10 -11.97
CA LEU A 303 3.03 4.65 -13.31
C LEU A 303 1.94 5.73 -13.42
N ALA A 304 0.76 5.47 -12.84
CA ALA A 304 -0.38 6.37 -12.88
C ALA A 304 -0.14 7.62 -12.02
N THR A 305 0.28 7.45 -10.77
CA THR A 305 0.52 8.56 -9.83
C THR A 305 1.59 9.52 -10.35
N PHE A 306 2.70 9.00 -10.85
CA PHE A 306 3.81 9.83 -11.35
C PHE A 306 3.70 10.16 -12.84
N ASN A 307 2.59 9.80 -13.50
CA ASN A 307 2.37 10.02 -14.94
C ASN A 307 3.53 9.51 -15.83
N LEU A 308 4.11 8.37 -15.45
CA LEU A 308 5.27 7.82 -16.14
C LEU A 308 4.85 7.27 -17.52
N LYS A 309 5.55 7.72 -18.56
CA LYS A 309 5.42 7.17 -19.91
C LYS A 309 6.29 5.93 -20.05
N THR A 310 5.71 4.78 -20.31
CA THR A 310 6.42 3.52 -20.56
C THR A 310 5.77 2.82 -21.74
N THR A 311 6.52 2.49 -22.79
CA THR A 311 5.95 1.77 -23.92
C THR A 311 5.61 0.35 -23.49
N LYS A 312 4.35 -0.07 -23.68
CA LYS A 312 3.91 -1.45 -23.39
C LYS A 312 4.29 -1.93 -21.97
N PRO A 313 3.89 -1.21 -20.89
CA PRO A 313 4.38 -1.42 -19.52
C PRO A 313 4.25 -2.87 -19.02
N LEU A 314 3.13 -3.55 -19.34
CA LEU A 314 2.98 -4.97 -19.01
C LEU A 314 4.09 -5.87 -19.59
N GLN A 315 4.50 -5.63 -20.84
CA GLN A 315 5.60 -6.37 -21.50
C GLN A 315 6.98 -5.89 -21.03
N ALA A 316 7.11 -4.60 -20.70
CA ALA A 316 8.37 -4.03 -20.25
C ALA A 316 8.73 -4.43 -18.81
N LEU A 317 7.74 -4.76 -17.97
CA LEU A 317 7.93 -4.99 -16.53
C LEU A 317 7.66 -6.44 -16.08
N PHE A 318 7.02 -7.27 -16.91
CA PHE A 318 6.71 -8.66 -16.58
C PHE A 318 7.10 -9.61 -17.70
N ASP A 319 7.60 -10.80 -17.36
CA ASP A 319 7.86 -11.85 -18.33
C ASP A 319 6.57 -12.44 -18.92
N SER A 320 6.68 -13.22 -19.99
CA SER A 320 5.51 -13.79 -20.69
C SER A 320 4.67 -14.73 -19.83
N ASN A 321 5.28 -15.45 -18.88
CA ASN A 321 4.57 -16.40 -18.02
C ASN A 321 3.74 -15.65 -16.99
N SER A 322 4.34 -14.63 -16.35
CA SER A 322 3.68 -13.73 -15.42
C SER A 322 2.51 -13.01 -16.10
N GLN A 323 2.69 -12.54 -17.33
CA GLN A 323 1.62 -11.91 -18.12
C GLN A 323 0.44 -12.87 -18.38
N ALA A 324 0.72 -14.13 -18.72
CA ALA A 324 -0.32 -15.12 -18.97
C ALA A 324 -1.05 -15.54 -17.68
N ALA A 325 -0.32 -15.62 -16.56
CA ALA A 325 -0.86 -16.06 -15.28
C ALA A 325 -1.71 -14.99 -14.59
N MET A 326 -1.32 -13.71 -14.68
CA MET A 326 -1.88 -12.58 -13.92
C MET A 326 -3.41 -12.43 -14.02
N PHE A 327 -3.99 -12.79 -15.15
CA PHE A 327 -5.44 -12.70 -15.40
C PHE A 327 -6.13 -14.07 -15.42
N SER A 328 -5.44 -15.13 -15.00
CA SER A 328 -6.04 -16.45 -14.84
C SER A 328 -6.87 -16.55 -13.55
N ASP A 329 -7.61 -17.64 -13.41
CA ASP A 329 -8.37 -17.91 -12.18
C ASP A 329 -7.43 -17.97 -10.98
N ILE A 330 -7.77 -17.25 -9.91
CA ILE A 330 -6.90 -17.06 -8.74
C ILE A 330 -6.57 -18.36 -8.00
N THR A 331 -7.37 -19.40 -8.20
CA THR A 331 -7.18 -20.73 -7.56
C THR A 331 -6.33 -21.67 -8.40
N LYS A 332 -6.07 -21.34 -9.67
CA LYS A 332 -5.27 -22.20 -10.55
C LYS A 332 -3.83 -22.24 -10.06
N GLN A 333 -3.16 -23.36 -10.32
CA GLN A 333 -1.72 -23.48 -10.22
C GLN A 333 -1.12 -23.23 -11.61
N PRO A 334 -0.86 -21.96 -12.00
CA PRO A 334 -0.08 -21.71 -13.19
C PRO A 334 1.29 -22.36 -13.02
N GLN A 335 1.84 -22.90 -14.10
CA GLN A 335 3.27 -23.26 -14.16
C GLN A 335 4.09 -21.97 -14.17
N LEU A 336 4.12 -21.27 -13.04
CA LEU A 336 5.07 -20.21 -12.80
C LEU A 336 6.42 -20.91 -12.72
N GLN A 337 7.15 -20.92 -13.83
CA GLN A 337 8.55 -21.24 -13.77
C GLN A 337 9.19 -20.16 -12.90
N ILE A 338 9.35 -20.47 -11.61
CA ILE A 338 10.21 -19.73 -10.71
C ILE A 338 11.64 -19.99 -11.20
N SER A 339 11.99 -19.45 -12.37
CA SER A 339 13.35 -19.44 -12.86
C SER A 339 14.09 -18.39 -12.04
N ARG A 340 14.41 -18.76 -10.79
CA ARG A 340 15.48 -18.13 -10.00
C ARG A 340 16.84 -18.19 -10.72
N GLN A 341 16.91 -18.93 -11.84
CA GLN A 341 18.06 -18.99 -12.73
C GLN A 341 17.74 -18.23 -14.03
N GLY A 342 18.31 -17.03 -14.15
CA GLY A 342 18.37 -16.27 -15.41
C GLY A 342 17.13 -15.47 -15.76
N MET A 343 16.78 -14.45 -14.97
CA MET A 343 15.90 -13.38 -15.46
C MET A 343 16.54 -12.70 -16.68
N ASP A 344 15.73 -12.40 -17.69
CA ASP A 344 16.19 -11.68 -18.88
C ASP A 344 16.82 -10.34 -18.48
N VAL A 345 18.07 -10.13 -18.88
CA VAL A 345 18.83 -8.91 -18.60
C VAL A 345 18.07 -7.67 -19.09
N LYS A 346 17.39 -7.76 -20.24
CA LYS A 346 16.59 -6.64 -20.79
C LYS A 346 15.38 -6.30 -19.91
N LEU A 347 14.78 -7.31 -19.30
CA LEU A 347 13.67 -7.12 -18.37
C LEU A 347 14.17 -6.43 -17.09
N ILE A 348 15.32 -6.85 -16.55
CA ILE A 348 15.95 -6.22 -15.40
C ILE A 348 16.28 -4.75 -15.71
N GLU A 349 16.92 -4.47 -16.86
CA GLU A 349 17.23 -3.11 -17.29
C GLU A 349 15.98 -2.24 -17.41
N SER A 350 14.90 -2.78 -17.98
CA SER A 350 13.62 -2.08 -18.12
C SER A 350 12.99 -1.76 -16.76
N ARG A 351 13.04 -2.71 -15.82
CA ARG A 351 12.57 -2.52 -14.44
C ARG A 351 13.39 -1.49 -13.69
N VAL A 352 14.73 -1.57 -13.75
CA VAL A 352 15.63 -0.59 -13.12
C VAL A 352 15.37 0.81 -13.68
N LYS A 353 15.23 0.96 -15.00
CA LYS A 353 14.93 2.24 -15.64
C LYS A 353 13.58 2.80 -15.19
N PHE A 354 12.56 1.94 -15.05
CA PHE A 354 11.26 2.33 -14.53
C PHE A 354 11.35 2.80 -13.07
N LEU A 355 12.01 2.04 -12.20
CA LEU A 355 12.15 2.35 -10.77
C LEU A 355 12.95 3.64 -10.54
N LYS A 356 14.05 3.86 -11.27
CA LYS A 356 14.82 5.12 -11.18
C LYS A 356 13.96 6.33 -11.49
N ARG A 357 13.14 6.26 -12.54
CA ARG A 357 12.20 7.35 -12.88
C ARG A 357 11.13 7.56 -11.80
N ALA A 358 10.65 6.48 -11.20
CA ALA A 358 9.72 6.57 -10.07
C ALA A 358 10.36 7.26 -8.86
N VAL A 359 11.62 6.96 -8.55
CA VAL A 359 12.39 7.65 -7.50
C VAL A 359 12.55 9.13 -7.80
N SER A 360 12.97 9.49 -9.02
CA SER A 360 13.10 10.89 -9.43
C SER A 360 11.78 11.65 -9.24
N SER A 361 10.64 11.04 -9.59
CA SER A 361 9.31 11.64 -9.36
C SER A 361 8.91 11.69 -7.89
N ALA A 362 9.25 10.69 -7.08
CA ALA A 362 8.94 10.66 -5.64
C ALA A 362 9.71 11.76 -4.87
N VAL A 363 10.94 12.07 -5.27
CA VAL A 363 11.74 13.18 -4.70
C VAL A 363 11.09 14.54 -4.94
N GLN A 364 10.36 14.70 -6.06
CA GLN A 364 9.63 15.95 -6.33
C GLN A 364 8.44 16.18 -5.39
N LEU A 365 8.04 15.18 -4.61
CA LEU A 365 6.97 15.32 -3.61
C LEU A 365 7.43 15.94 -2.29
N ILE A 366 8.74 16.19 -2.12
CA ILE A 366 9.25 16.86 -0.91
C ILE A 366 8.77 18.31 -0.91
N GLU A 367 7.96 18.68 0.07
CA GLU A 367 7.43 20.04 0.21
C GLU A 367 8.32 20.85 1.15
N LYS A 368 8.68 22.07 0.71
CA LYS A 368 9.44 23.04 1.53
C LYS A 368 8.45 24.00 2.19
N THR A 369 8.43 24.02 3.52
CA THR A 369 7.65 24.99 4.30
C THR A 369 8.58 25.84 5.15
N VAL A 370 8.20 27.09 5.40
CA VAL A 370 8.97 27.98 6.29
C VAL A 370 8.24 28.04 7.62
N ASN A 371 8.91 27.64 8.69
CA ASN A 371 8.34 27.66 10.03
C ASN A 371 8.30 29.10 10.59
N GLN A 372 7.65 29.29 11.74
CA GLN A 372 7.52 30.60 12.39
C GLN A 372 8.87 31.23 12.79
N ASN A 373 9.93 30.42 12.88
CA ASN A 373 11.29 30.84 13.20
C ASN A 373 12.11 31.18 11.94
N ASN A 374 11.48 31.23 10.77
CA ASN A 374 12.12 31.47 9.48
C ASN A 374 13.14 30.37 9.07
N GLU A 375 12.99 29.16 9.62
CA GLU A 375 13.75 27.98 9.21
C GLU A 375 12.95 27.17 8.19
N ILE A 376 13.67 26.49 7.30
CA ILE A 376 13.07 25.62 6.29
C ILE A 376 12.79 24.26 6.92
N ASP A 377 11.51 23.85 6.91
CA ASP A 377 11.06 22.52 7.29
C ASP A 377 10.67 21.73 6.02
N LEU A 378 11.03 20.45 6.00
CA LEU A 378 10.84 19.56 4.85
C LEU A 378 9.80 18.50 5.19
N ASN A 379 8.66 18.51 4.52
CA ASN A 379 7.70 17.43 4.62
C ASN A 379 8.09 16.30 3.65
N THR A 380 8.53 15.18 4.21
CA THR A 380 9.04 14.01 3.44
C THR A 380 8.12 12.79 3.51
N VAL A 381 6.97 12.88 4.21
CA VAL A 381 6.09 11.74 4.50
C VAL A 381 5.69 11.01 3.22
N ALA A 382 5.15 11.74 2.23
CA ALA A 382 4.73 11.16 0.96
C ALA A 382 5.91 10.54 0.19
N THR A 383 7.08 11.19 0.18
CA THR A 383 8.28 10.65 -0.46
C THR A 383 8.72 9.35 0.18
N ILE A 384 8.77 9.27 1.52
CA ILE A 384 9.16 8.06 2.25
C ILE A 384 8.21 6.90 1.95
N ASP A 385 6.91 7.15 1.91
CA ASP A 385 5.89 6.15 1.59
C ASP A 385 6.09 5.59 0.16
N TRP A 386 6.33 6.47 -0.82
CA TRP A 386 6.57 6.06 -2.20
C TRP A 386 7.90 5.32 -2.37
N ILE A 387 8.98 5.79 -1.72
CA ILE A 387 10.27 5.09 -1.73
C ILE A 387 10.12 3.70 -1.12
N SER A 388 9.34 3.55 -0.05
CA SER A 388 9.07 2.24 0.56
C SER A 388 8.35 1.29 -0.42
N LYS A 389 7.33 1.78 -1.15
CA LYS A 389 6.65 1.00 -2.21
C LYS A 389 7.59 0.62 -3.35
N ILE A 390 8.44 1.54 -3.80
CA ILE A 390 9.45 1.29 -4.83
C ILE A 390 10.45 0.21 -4.36
N MET A 391 10.89 0.26 -3.10
CA MET A 391 11.82 -0.72 -2.53
C MET A 391 11.18 -2.10 -2.31
N SER A 392 9.87 -2.17 -2.06
CA SER A 392 9.11 -3.43 -2.08
C SER A 392 9.22 -4.10 -3.45
N LEU A 393 8.98 -3.36 -4.54
CA LEU A 393 9.13 -3.88 -5.91
C LEU A 393 10.58 -4.28 -6.25
N VAL A 394 11.58 -3.56 -5.73
CA VAL A 394 13.00 -3.93 -5.88
C VAL A 394 13.26 -5.32 -5.30
N SER A 395 12.74 -5.58 -4.09
CA SER A 395 12.86 -6.88 -3.43
C SER A 395 12.13 -7.97 -4.21
N ASP A 396 10.89 -7.71 -4.60
CA ASP A 396 10.04 -8.64 -5.35
C ASP A 396 10.63 -9.02 -6.72
N TRP A 397 11.29 -8.07 -7.38
CA TRP A 397 11.96 -8.29 -8.66
C TRP A 397 13.41 -8.74 -8.54
N ALA A 398 13.88 -9.02 -7.31
CA ALA A 398 15.26 -9.42 -7.00
C ALA A 398 16.32 -8.51 -7.65
N ILE A 399 16.05 -7.20 -7.67
CA ILE A 399 16.99 -6.17 -8.13
C ILE A 399 17.89 -5.79 -6.96
N SER A 400 19.18 -5.49 -7.23
CA SER A 400 20.06 -4.99 -6.19
C SER A 400 19.51 -3.66 -5.63
N PRO A 401 19.22 -3.58 -4.31
CA PRO A 401 18.68 -2.37 -3.71
C PRO A 401 19.65 -1.19 -3.78
N ASP A 402 20.95 -1.47 -3.92
CA ASP A 402 22.00 -0.45 -4.00
C ASP A 402 21.83 0.45 -5.22
N ILE A 403 21.46 -0.13 -6.38
CA ILE A 403 21.26 0.60 -7.63
C ILE A 403 20.20 1.70 -7.49
N ILE A 404 19.15 1.42 -6.70
CA ILE A 404 18.04 2.34 -6.48
C ILE A 404 18.36 3.32 -5.35
N ARG A 405 19.04 2.89 -4.28
CA ARG A 405 19.49 3.77 -3.19
C ARG A 405 20.46 4.84 -3.69
N MET A 406 21.46 4.46 -4.48
CA MET A 406 22.40 5.41 -5.05
C MET A 406 21.70 6.43 -5.94
N HIS A 407 20.76 5.97 -6.78
CA HIS A 407 19.93 6.88 -7.58
C HIS A 407 19.12 7.84 -6.71
N TYR A 408 18.54 7.36 -5.60
CA TYR A 408 17.81 8.20 -4.65
C TYR A 408 18.70 9.26 -4.00
N VAL A 409 19.91 8.89 -3.56
CA VAL A 409 20.91 9.84 -3.03
C VAL A 409 21.27 10.89 -4.08
N CYS A 410 21.56 10.48 -5.31
CA CYS A 410 21.87 11.39 -6.42
C CYS A 410 20.70 12.35 -6.71
N GLU A 411 19.46 11.87 -6.70
CA GLU A 411 18.27 12.72 -6.91
C GLU A 411 18.07 13.72 -5.76
N LEU A 412 18.34 13.34 -4.51
CA LEU A 412 18.26 14.27 -3.39
C LEU A 412 19.29 15.40 -3.51
N TYR A 413 20.56 15.08 -3.83
CA TYR A 413 21.56 16.11 -4.14
C TYR A 413 21.17 16.93 -5.38
N HIS A 414 20.68 16.30 -6.46
CA HIS A 414 20.25 17.04 -7.65
C HIS A 414 19.18 18.11 -7.33
N ASN A 415 18.32 17.85 -6.34
CA ASN A 415 17.25 18.74 -5.88
C ASN A 415 17.61 19.60 -4.64
N GLY A 416 18.88 19.59 -4.20
CA GLY A 416 19.36 20.41 -3.09
C GLY A 416 18.92 19.94 -1.70
N TYR A 417 18.60 18.64 -1.55
CA TYR A 417 18.21 18.00 -0.30
C TYR A 417 19.39 17.27 0.37
N ASP A 418 20.54 17.92 0.46
CA ASP A 418 21.83 17.34 0.83
C ASP A 418 21.79 16.62 2.18
N ARG A 419 21.17 17.23 3.20
CA ARG A 419 21.04 16.61 4.53
C ARG A 419 20.29 15.29 4.49
N LEU A 420 19.20 15.21 3.72
CA LEU A 420 18.45 13.96 3.54
C LEU A 420 19.29 12.92 2.79
N ALA A 421 20.09 13.36 1.82
CA ALA A 421 20.99 12.46 1.08
C ALA A 421 22.08 11.88 1.99
N GLU A 422 22.67 12.70 2.86
CA GLU A 422 23.68 12.31 3.85
C GLU A 422 23.17 11.26 4.84
N GLU A 423 21.89 11.30 5.22
CA GLU A 423 21.26 10.28 6.07
C GLU A 423 21.18 8.90 5.40
N ILE A 424 21.11 8.86 4.06
CA ILE A 424 20.91 7.62 3.30
C ILE A 424 22.23 6.99 2.85
N ILE A 425 23.28 7.81 2.63
CA ILE A 425 24.62 7.34 2.20
C ILE A 425 25.14 6.14 3.02
N PRO A 426 25.03 6.09 4.37
CA PRO A 426 25.49 4.94 5.15
C PRO A 426 24.81 3.61 4.81
N ALA A 427 23.62 3.64 4.19
CA ALA A 427 22.88 2.45 3.78
C ALA A 427 23.27 1.94 2.38
N VAL A 428 24.12 2.67 1.65
CA VAL A 428 24.70 2.25 0.36
C VAL A 428 25.85 1.29 0.61
N ARG A 429 25.96 0.20 -0.17
CA ARG A 429 27.02 -0.80 -0.01
C ARG A 429 28.25 -0.45 -0.83
N ASP A 430 28.06 -0.04 -2.08
CA ASP A 430 29.13 0.37 -2.99
C ASP A 430 29.45 1.86 -2.80
N GLN A 431 30.30 2.16 -1.81
CA GLN A 431 30.70 3.53 -1.48
C GLN A 431 31.61 4.14 -2.57
N ASP A 432 32.37 3.32 -3.30
CA ASP A 432 33.28 3.77 -4.35
C ASP A 432 32.49 4.31 -5.55
N GLU A 433 31.49 3.54 -6.02
CA GLU A 433 30.61 3.98 -7.10
C GLU A 433 29.72 5.15 -6.64
N MET A 434 29.27 5.17 -5.38
CA MET A 434 28.53 6.30 -4.82
C MET A 434 29.35 7.59 -4.86
N GLY A 435 30.61 7.56 -4.41
CA GLY A 435 31.53 8.70 -4.45
C GLY A 435 31.78 9.19 -5.89
N THR A 436 31.93 8.26 -6.83
CA THR A 436 32.10 8.55 -8.26
C THR A 436 30.88 9.27 -8.84
N GLN A 437 29.67 8.81 -8.53
CA GLN A 437 28.43 9.47 -8.99
C GLN A 437 28.22 10.83 -8.34
N LEU A 438 28.52 10.99 -7.04
CA LEU A 438 28.44 12.27 -6.36
C LEU A 438 29.43 13.30 -6.90
N LEU A 439 30.61 12.87 -7.37
CA LEU A 439 31.55 13.77 -8.03
C LEU A 439 30.96 14.37 -9.31
N ILE A 440 30.20 13.60 -10.07
CA ILE A 440 29.50 14.08 -11.26
C ILE A 440 28.47 15.16 -10.87
N ILE A 441 27.68 14.92 -9.82
CA ILE A 441 26.71 15.91 -9.30
C ILE A 441 27.42 17.18 -8.81
N ALA A 442 28.54 17.06 -8.10
CA ALA A 442 29.35 18.20 -7.67
C ALA A 442 29.83 19.02 -8.86
N GLY A 443 30.35 18.36 -9.90
CA GLY A 443 30.77 19.01 -11.14
C GLY A 443 29.62 19.74 -11.84
N GLN A 444 28.43 19.13 -11.90
CA GLN A 444 27.24 19.77 -12.46
C GLN A 444 26.86 21.03 -11.65
N ARG A 445 26.89 20.98 -10.31
CA ARG A 445 26.64 22.15 -9.43
C ARG A 445 27.60 23.28 -9.65
N ILE A 446 28.88 22.96 -9.86
CA ILE A 446 29.89 23.97 -10.20
C ILE A 446 29.57 24.62 -11.54
N LYS A 447 29.22 23.84 -12.58
CA LYS A 447 28.86 24.41 -13.89
C LYS A 447 27.67 25.35 -13.78
N GLN A 448 26.62 24.95 -13.06
CA GLN A 448 25.48 25.82 -12.81
C GLN A 448 25.83 27.09 -12.04
N PHE A 449 26.61 26.97 -10.97
CA PHE A 449 27.08 28.11 -10.18
C PHE A 449 27.86 29.12 -11.03
N ILE A 450 28.75 28.62 -11.90
CA ILE A 450 29.53 29.43 -12.84
C ILE A 450 28.62 30.17 -13.83
N ILE A 451 27.58 29.51 -14.34
CA ILE A 451 26.61 30.11 -15.28
C ILE A 451 25.81 31.22 -14.59
N GLN A 452 25.32 30.98 -13.37
CA GLN A 452 24.44 31.89 -12.63
C GLN A 452 25.17 33.11 -12.04
N SER A 453 26.41 32.94 -11.59
CA SER A 453 27.16 33.99 -10.91
C SER A 453 27.72 35.08 -11.84
N HIS A 454 27.67 34.90 -13.17
CA HIS A 454 28.42 35.70 -14.16
C HIS A 454 29.94 35.83 -13.86
N GLN A 455 30.46 35.14 -12.84
CA GLN A 455 31.85 35.13 -12.37
C GLN A 455 32.67 34.03 -13.07
N PHE A 456 32.37 33.80 -14.34
CA PHE A 456 33.02 32.78 -15.16
C PHE A 456 34.54 32.92 -15.14
N ARG A 457 35.07 34.16 -15.19
CA ARG A 457 36.53 34.36 -15.27
C ARG A 457 37.28 34.14 -13.97
N GLU A 458 36.70 34.49 -12.82
CA GLU A 458 37.37 34.42 -11.52
C GLU A 458 37.33 32.99 -10.94
N THR A 459 36.22 32.28 -11.15
CA THR A 459 36.10 30.90 -10.70
C THR A 459 36.96 29.96 -11.55
N THR A 460 37.06 30.22 -12.86
CA THR A 460 37.80 29.35 -13.79
C THR A 460 39.31 29.62 -13.79
N SER A 461 39.78 30.80 -13.36
CA SER A 461 41.22 31.11 -13.29
C SER A 461 41.96 30.31 -12.22
N ASN A 462 41.25 29.81 -11.20
CA ASN A 462 41.83 29.06 -10.09
C ASN A 462 41.78 27.53 -10.31
N LEU A 463 41.09 27.08 -11.36
CA LEU A 463 40.94 25.65 -11.65
C LEU A 463 42.10 25.14 -12.51
N SER A 464 42.61 23.95 -12.18
CA SER A 464 43.64 23.30 -13.00
C SER A 464 43.10 22.94 -14.40
N PRO A 465 43.94 22.84 -15.43
CA PRO A 465 43.51 22.44 -16.77
C PRO A 465 42.76 21.10 -16.81
N ALA A 466 43.12 20.17 -15.92
CA ALA A 466 42.45 18.89 -15.77
C ALA A 466 40.99 19.05 -15.28
N VAL A 467 40.76 19.89 -14.27
CA VAL A 467 39.42 20.18 -13.75
C VAL A 467 38.58 20.90 -14.80
N THR A 468 39.14 21.89 -15.50
CA THR A 468 38.43 22.61 -16.56
C THR A 468 38.03 21.68 -17.72
N SER A 469 38.93 20.78 -18.15
CA SER A 469 38.62 19.79 -19.18
C SER A 469 37.56 18.80 -18.74
N TRP A 470 37.59 18.35 -17.48
CA TRP A 470 36.59 17.45 -16.91
C TRP A 470 35.21 18.13 -16.81
N LEU A 471 35.15 19.35 -16.26
CA LEU A 471 33.92 20.13 -16.21
C LEU A 471 33.36 20.32 -17.62
N ALA A 472 34.18 20.64 -18.61
CA ALA A 472 33.75 20.76 -20.00
C ALA A 472 33.13 19.46 -20.55
N SER A 473 33.58 18.28 -20.10
CA SER A 473 33.01 17.00 -20.54
C SER A 473 31.67 16.62 -19.91
N LEU A 474 31.28 17.23 -18.79
CA LEU A 474 30.00 16.93 -18.13
C LEU A 474 28.81 17.50 -18.92
N GLU A 475 27.68 16.81 -18.89
CA GLU A 475 26.43 17.33 -19.46
C GLU A 475 25.94 18.54 -18.66
N GLU A 476 25.46 19.57 -19.36
CA GLU A 476 24.77 20.70 -18.73
C GLU A 476 23.34 20.27 -18.38
N ASN A 477 22.97 20.46 -17.11
CA ASN A 477 21.70 19.98 -16.59
C ASN A 477 20.89 21.16 -16.07
N GLU A 478 20.06 21.76 -16.92
CA GLU A 478 19.30 22.99 -16.61
C GLU A 478 18.30 22.82 -15.46
N THR A 479 17.91 21.58 -15.16
CA THR A 479 16.91 21.25 -14.13
C THR A 479 17.48 21.14 -12.72
N MET A 480 18.79 21.09 -12.57
CA MET A 480 19.43 20.92 -11.27
C MET A 480 19.25 22.18 -10.42
N GLN A 481 19.12 22.00 -9.10
CA GLN A 481 18.86 23.12 -8.19
C GLN A 481 20.13 23.96 -7.97
N PRO A 482 20.01 25.31 -7.99
CA PRO A 482 21.09 26.21 -7.64
C PRO A 482 21.70 25.84 -6.28
N SER A 483 23.03 25.73 -6.22
CA SER A 483 23.76 25.43 -5.00
C SER A 483 24.80 26.53 -4.75
N ASN A 484 25.01 26.87 -3.47
CA ASN A 484 26.04 27.83 -3.08
C ASN A 484 27.41 27.13 -2.97
N THR A 485 28.47 27.93 -2.86
CA THR A 485 29.84 27.40 -2.70
C THR A 485 30.03 26.54 -1.44
N PRO A 486 29.48 26.88 -0.25
CA PRO A 486 29.53 26.01 0.93
C PRO A 486 28.99 24.59 0.70
N ASP A 487 27.81 24.47 0.09
CA ASP A 487 27.13 23.19 -0.13
C ASP A 487 27.90 22.33 -1.16
N ILE A 488 28.46 22.96 -2.20
CA ILE A 488 29.35 22.29 -3.15
C ILE A 488 30.62 21.80 -2.45
N GLY A 489 31.23 22.63 -1.61
CA GLY A 489 32.41 22.26 -0.83
C GLY A 489 32.14 21.09 0.11
N GLN A 490 30.98 21.08 0.77
CA GLN A 490 30.56 19.99 1.64
C GLN A 490 30.35 18.68 0.86
N LEU A 491 29.65 18.73 -0.28
CA LEU A 491 29.49 17.57 -1.17
C LEU A 491 30.84 16.99 -1.61
N LEU A 492 31.82 17.83 -1.97
CA LEU A 492 33.15 17.37 -2.34
C LEU A 492 33.89 16.71 -1.17
N ARG A 493 33.74 17.22 0.06
CA ARG A 493 34.29 16.55 1.26
C ARG A 493 33.64 15.18 1.47
N THR A 494 32.33 15.09 1.26
CA THR A 494 31.61 13.80 1.29
C THR A 494 32.19 12.85 0.25
N VAL A 495 32.35 13.26 -1.01
CA VAL A 495 33.01 12.46 -2.07
C VAL A 495 34.39 11.96 -1.64
N ILE A 496 35.23 12.85 -1.11
CA ILE A 496 36.59 12.51 -0.65
C ILE A 496 36.56 11.48 0.49
N SER A 497 35.56 11.55 1.38
CA SER A 497 35.40 10.60 2.48
C SER A 497 34.95 9.21 2.03
N LEU A 498 34.20 9.12 0.93
CA LEU A 498 33.70 7.85 0.39
C LEU A 498 34.75 7.08 -0.40
N LEU A 499 35.65 7.79 -1.08
CA LEU A 499 36.60 7.18 -2.00
C LEU A 499 37.92 6.78 -1.29
N PRO A 500 38.56 5.67 -1.71
CA PRO A 500 39.87 5.27 -1.20
C PRO A 500 40.99 6.20 -1.69
N ASP A 501 42.09 6.28 -0.96
CA ASP A 501 43.18 7.25 -1.20
C ASP A 501 43.85 7.14 -2.58
N ASN A 502 43.80 5.95 -3.20
CA ASN A 502 44.36 5.69 -4.53
C ASN A 502 43.35 5.91 -5.68
N HIS A 503 42.12 6.32 -5.39
CA HIS A 503 41.08 6.50 -6.41
C HIS A 503 41.31 7.78 -7.22
N LYS A 504 41.22 7.70 -8.55
CA LYS A 504 41.41 8.85 -9.46
C LYS A 504 40.42 9.97 -9.17
N ASP A 505 39.17 9.61 -8.88
CA ASP A 505 38.11 10.59 -8.62
C ASP A 505 38.30 11.28 -7.27
N LYS A 506 38.99 10.68 -6.30
CA LYS A 506 39.35 11.35 -5.04
C LYS A 506 40.38 12.45 -5.25
N ALA A 507 41.39 12.16 -6.07
CA ALA A 507 42.41 13.14 -6.45
C ALA A 507 41.76 14.31 -7.22
N LEU A 508 40.84 14.00 -8.16
CA LEU A 508 40.09 15.01 -8.89
C LEU A 508 39.20 15.85 -7.95
N ALA A 509 38.43 15.22 -7.06
CA ALA A 509 37.59 15.92 -6.08
C ALA A 509 38.40 16.85 -5.17
N SER A 510 39.60 16.44 -4.77
CA SER A 510 40.52 17.27 -3.97
C SER A 510 40.99 18.51 -4.73
N LEU A 511 41.40 18.35 -6.00
CA LEU A 511 41.78 19.48 -6.87
C LEU A 511 40.62 20.45 -7.11
N VAL A 512 39.39 19.93 -7.24
CA VAL A 512 38.19 20.77 -7.37
C VAL A 512 37.95 21.55 -6.08
N LEU A 513 38.05 20.90 -4.92
CA LEU A 513 37.83 21.53 -3.61
C LEU A 513 38.86 22.65 -3.33
N GLU A 514 40.12 22.44 -3.69
CA GLU A 514 41.19 23.45 -3.55
C GLU A 514 40.97 24.67 -4.45
N GLY A 515 40.37 24.47 -5.63
CA GLY A 515 40.12 25.54 -6.61
C GLY A 515 38.84 26.33 -6.37
N LEU A 516 37.95 25.90 -5.46
CA LEU A 516 36.74 26.64 -5.14
C LEU A 516 37.08 27.95 -4.39
N PRO A 517 36.43 29.07 -4.74
CA PRO A 517 36.63 30.33 -4.03
C PRO A 517 36.28 30.14 -2.54
N SER A 518 37.22 30.47 -1.66
CA SER A 518 37.04 30.35 -0.22
C SER A 518 35.80 31.17 0.21
N CYS A 519 34.92 30.57 1.01
CA CYS A 519 33.70 31.23 1.54
C CYS A 519 33.97 32.42 2.48
N ASP A 520 35.22 32.83 2.67
CA ASP A 520 35.63 33.91 3.57
C ASP A 520 36.01 35.19 2.80
N ARG A 521 35.08 35.76 2.02
CA ARG A 521 35.14 37.17 1.60
C ARG A 521 33.78 37.84 1.55
#